data_AF-A0A8J2JMS6-F1
#
_entry.id   AF-A0A8J2JMS6-F1
#
_cell.length_a   1.000
_cell.length_b   1.000
_cell.length_c   1.000
_cell.angle_alpha   90.00
_cell.angle_beta   90.00
_cell.angle_gamma   90.00
#
_symmetry.space_group_name_H-M   'P 1'
#
loop_
_entity.id
_entity.type
_entity.pdbx_description
1 polymer ?
#
loop_
_entity_poly.entity_id
_entity_poly.type
_entity_poly.pdbx_seq_one_letter_code
_entity_poly.pdbx_strand_id
1 'polypeptide(L)' 'MIEPLVLLLVFLIVWSYSRKGDKNFPPGPTGLNILGNLPMLWNRIDKTLRHLYKTGGPIVGVRLGNY' A
#
# COMPACT_ATOMS: atom_id res chain seq x y z
N MET A 1 -12.76 2.33 -29.59
CA MET A 1 -12.51 3.41 -28.60
C MET A 1 -12.13 2.90 -27.21
N ILE A 2 -12.12 1.58 -26.95
CA ILE A 2 -11.85 1.00 -25.61
C ILE A 2 -10.34 0.76 -25.38
N GLU A 3 -9.57 0.56 -26.45
CA GLU A 3 -8.09 0.41 -26.43
C GLU A 3 -7.32 1.39 -25.52
N PRO A 4 -7.53 2.73 -25.57
CA PRO A 4 -6.78 3.65 -24.71
C PRO A 4 -7.10 3.49 -23.23
N LEU A 5 -8.33 3.07 -22.90
CA LEU A 5 -8.80 2.87 -21.53
C LEU A 5 -8.15 1.62 -20.92
N VAL A 6 -8.02 0.56 -21.71
CA VAL A 6 -7.33 -0.68 -21.30
C VAL A 6 -5.84 -0.41 -21.08
N LEU A 7 -5.19 0.30 -22.01
CA LEU A 7 -3.78 0.67 -21.86
C LEU A 7 -3.53 1.55 -20.63
N LEU A 8 -4.41 2.53 -20.37
CA LEU A 8 -4.34 3.34 -19.16
C LEU A 8 -4.48 2.50 -17.90
N LEU A 9 -5.43 1.56 -17.87
CA LEU A 9 -5.67 0.71 -16.71
C LEU A 9 -4.48 -0.21 -16.45
N VAL A 10 -3.91 -0.84 -17.49
CA VAL A 10 -2.70 -1.64 -17.39
C VAL A 10 -1.52 -0.80 -16.91
N PHE A 11 -1.36 0.41 -17.44
CA PHE A 11 -0.32 1.35 -17.00
C PHE A 11 -0.47 1.68 -15.50
N LEU A 12 -1.68 1.99 -15.03
CA LEU A 12 -1.95 2.28 -13.63
C LEU A 12 -1.68 1.08 -12.72
N ILE A 13 -2.02 -0.13 -13.16
CA ILE A 13 -1.72 -1.38 -12.46
C ILE A 13 -0.20 -1.57 -12.35
N VAL A 14 0.52 -1.58 -13.48
CA VAL A 14 1.98 -1.77 -13.50
C VAL A 14 2.68 -0.71 -12.68
N TRP A 15 2.24 0.54 -12.81
CA TRP A 15 2.74 1.64 -12.00
C TRP A 15 2.54 1.35 -10.52
N SER A 16 1.31 0.98 -10.10
CA SER A 16 0.98 0.65 -8.70
C SER A 16 1.82 -0.48 -8.11
N TYR A 17 2.32 -1.42 -8.91
CA TYR A 17 3.16 -2.53 -8.46
C TYR A 17 4.67 -2.25 -8.52
N SER A 18 5.12 -1.17 -9.18
CA SER A 18 6.55 -0.95 -9.49
C SER A 18 7.40 -0.34 -8.35
N ARG A 19 6.91 -0.31 -7.11
CA ARG A 19 7.71 0.18 -5.97
C ARG A 19 8.56 -0.93 -5.37
N LYS A 20 9.88 -0.76 -5.42
CA LYS A 20 10.78 -1.48 -4.51
C LYS A 20 10.61 -0.91 -3.10
N GLY A 21 10.37 -1.80 -2.13
CA GLY A 21 10.43 -1.45 -0.72
C GLY A 21 11.79 -0.89 -0.37
N ASP A 22 11.83 0.12 0.50
CA ASP A 22 13.10 0.61 1.02
C ASP A 22 13.69 -0.50 1.90
N LYS A 23 14.95 -0.86 1.67
CA LYS A 23 15.59 -2.03 2.31
C LYS A 23 15.70 -1.87 3.83
N ASN A 24 15.70 -0.61 4.30
CA ASN A 24 15.74 -0.26 5.71
C ASN A 24 14.35 -0.04 6.33
N PHE A 25 13.27 -0.17 5.54
CA PHE A 25 11.92 -0.04 6.05
C PHE A 25 11.50 -1.35 6.73
N PRO A 26 10.89 -1.28 7.92
CA PRO A 26 10.42 -2.47 8.60
C PRO A 26 9.43 -3.25 7.73
N PRO A 27 9.37 -4.59 7.88
CA PRO A 27 8.44 -5.41 7.12
C PRO A 27 7.00 -5.00 7.43
N GLY A 28 6.14 -5.03 6.41
CA GLY A 28 4.76 -4.62 6.56
C GLY A 28 3.94 -4.70 5.27
N PRO A 29 2.64 -4.36 5.34
CA PRO A 29 1.74 -4.42 4.20
C PRO A 29 2.19 -3.50 3.06
N THR A 30 2.04 -4.01 1.84
CA THR A 30 2.34 -3.26 0.61
C THR A 30 1.32 -2.15 0.41
N GLY A 31 1.78 -0.90 0.49
CA GLY A 31 0.96 0.27 0.21
C GLY A 31 0.90 0.62 -1.28
N LEU A 32 -0.18 1.30 -1.68
CA LEU A 32 -0.34 1.89 -3.01
C LEU A 32 0.68 3.02 -3.24
N ASN A 33 0.96 3.33 -4.50
CA ASN A 33 1.97 4.33 -4.87
C ASN A 33 1.78 5.73 -4.31
N ILE A 34 0.54 6.24 -4.29
CA ILE A 34 0.20 7.61 -3.84
C ILE A 34 -0.33 7.60 -2.41
N LEU A 35 -1.18 6.62 -2.09
CA LEU A 35 -1.91 6.58 -0.82
C LEU A 35 -1.19 5.74 0.24
N GLY A 36 -0.16 4.97 -0.13
CA GLY A 36 0.42 3.98 0.77
C GLY A 36 -0.64 3.02 1.28
N ASN A 37 -0.64 2.78 2.58
CA ASN A 37 -1.60 1.94 3.30
C ASN A 37 -2.84 2.71 3.79
N LEU A 38 -2.99 3.99 3.45
CA LEU A 38 -4.14 4.81 3.88
C LEU A 38 -5.51 4.17 3.59
N PRO A 39 -5.78 3.52 2.44
CA PRO A 39 -7.09 2.91 2.19
C PRO A 39 -7.44 1.81 3.20
N MET A 40 -6.44 1.05 3.65
CA MET A 40 -6.61 0.01 4.68
C MET A 40 -6.87 0.62 6.07
N LEU A 41 -6.30 1.78 6.33
CA LEU A 41 -6.43 2.50 7.60
C LEU A 41 -7.75 3.30 7.68
N TRP A 42 -8.20 3.90 6.58
CA TRP A 42 -9.27 4.91 6.56
C TRP A 42 -10.58 4.45 7.22
N ASN A 43 -10.96 3.18 7.04
CA ASN A 43 -12.26 2.71 7.49
C ASN A 43 -12.30 2.38 9.00
N ARG A 44 -11.28 1.69 9.53
CA ARG A 44 -11.27 1.14 10.90
C ARG A 44 -9.85 1.06 11.46
N ILE A 45 -9.23 2.21 11.72
CA ILE A 45 -7.86 2.31 12.28
C ILE A 45 -7.66 1.39 13.49
N ASP A 46 -8.63 1.35 14.42
CA ASP A 46 -8.58 0.54 15.63
C ASP A 46 -8.40 -0.97 15.35
N LYS A 47 -9.15 -1.48 14.38
CA LYS A 47 -9.07 -2.89 13.95
C LYS A 47 -7.82 -3.15 13.14
N THR A 48 -7.49 -2.22 12.23
CA THR A 48 -6.36 -2.32 11.34
C THR A 48 -5.05 -2.36 12.12
N LEU A 49 -4.85 -1.47 13.10
CA LEU A 49 -3.66 -1.47 13.95
C LEU A 49 -3.55 -2.73 14.81
N ARG A 50 -4.68 -3.21 15.36
CA ARG A 50 -4.70 -4.46 16.13
C ARG A 50 -4.35 -5.67 15.26
N HIS A 51 -4.82 -5.69 14.01
CA HIS A 51 -4.48 -6.73 13.05
C HIS A 51 -2.99 -6.69 12.71
N LEU A 52 -2.44 -5.50 12.43
CA LEU A 52 -1.01 -5.32 12.16
C LEU A 52 -0.14 -5.79 13.32
N TYR A 53 -0.51 -5.44 14.56
CA TYR A 53 0.18 -5.91 15.75
C TYR A 53 0.17 -7.44 15.87
N LYS A 54 -0.96 -8.08 15.55
CA LYS A 54 -1.07 -9.55 15.56
C LYS A 54 -0.23 -10.23 14.47
N THR A 55 -0.09 -9.61 13.30
CA THR A 55 0.58 -10.24 12.15
C THR A 55 2.07 -9.96 12.09
N GLY A 56 2.50 -8.74 12.45
CA GLY A 56 3.88 -8.28 12.32
C GLY A 56 4.55 -7.94 13.66
N GLY A 57 3.82 -8.02 14.77
CA GLY A 57 4.35 -7.74 16.10
C GLY A 57 4.36 -6.25 16.44
N PRO A 58 5.17 -5.83 17.43
CA PRO A 58 5.16 -4.46 17.96
C PRO A 58 5.71 -3.41 16.99
N ILE A 59 6.49 -3.81 15.97
CA ILE A 59 7.07 -2.90 14.97
C ILE A 59 6.68 -3.40 13.59
N VAL A 60 5.83 -2.64 12.90
CA VAL A 60 5.35 -2.95 11.54
C VAL A 60 5.49 -1.71 10.66
N GLY A 61 6.05 -1.88 9.47
CA GLY A 61 6.17 -0.80 8.50
C GLY A 61 4.83 -0.48 7.84
N VAL A 62 4.39 0.77 7.99
CA VAL A 62 3.16 1.25 7.34
C VAL A 62 3.46 2.56 6.61
N ARG A 63 3.21 2.60 5.30
CA ARG A 63 3.38 3.81 4.49
C ARG A 63 2.12 4.66 4.51
N LEU A 64 2.26 5.97 4.71
CA LEU A 64 1.13 6.91 4.72
C LEU A 64 1.32 7.93 3.61
N GLY A 65 0.65 7.72 2.48
CA GLY A 65 0.84 8.57 1.33
C GLY A 65 2.14 8.25 0.57
N ASN A 66 2.76 9.28 -0.02
CA ASN A 66 3.96 9.19 -0.85
C ASN A 66 5.28 9.31 -0.06
N TYR A 67 5.22 9.29 1.28
CA TYR A 67 6.36 9.47 2.19
C TYR A 67 6.43 8.35 3.22
#